data_AF-A0A3M2ZB99-F1
#
_entry.id   AF-A0A3M2ZB99-F1
#
_cell.length_a   1.000
_cell.length_b   1.000
_cell.length_c   1.000
_cell.angle_alpha   90.00
_cell.angle_beta   90.00
_cell.angle_gamma   90.00
#
_symmetry.space_group_name_H-M   'P 1'
#
loop_
_entity.id
_entity.type
_entity.pdbx_description
1 polymer ?
#
loop_
_entity_poly.entity_id
_entity_poly.type
_entity_poly.pdbx_seq_one_letter_code
_entity_poly.pdbx_strand_id
1 'polypeptide(L)'
;CAISQEELSHARDSLTSAQSALNNIQQQLSTSVALVDDTVVSSHPDVKAAAAQLRQAFLANARSTLVAPVTGYVAKRSVQLGQRIQPGTATMAVIPLDQLWIDANFKETQLGKMRIGQPVEISSDLYGSDVKYSGTIDSLGAGTGSAFALLPAQNATGNWIKIVQRVP
;
A
#
# COMPACT_ATOMS: atom_id res chain seq x y z
N CYS A 1 -30.27 44.89 67.45
CA CYS A 1 -29.85 44.77 66.05
C CYS A 1 -30.38 43.46 65.49
N ALA A 2 -31.42 43.49 64.66
CA ALA A 2 -31.95 42.31 63.98
C ALA A 2 -31.51 42.39 62.52
N ILE A 3 -30.61 41.50 62.12
CA ILE A 3 -30.29 41.26 60.71
C ILE A 3 -31.55 40.69 60.05
N SER A 4 -31.93 41.18 58.87
CA SER A 4 -33.13 40.70 58.16
C SER A 4 -32.90 39.25 57.67
N GLN A 5 -33.97 38.46 57.60
CA GLN A 5 -33.86 37.08 57.09
C GLN A 5 -33.36 37.06 55.64
N GLU A 6 -33.70 38.08 54.83
CA GLU A 6 -33.17 38.21 53.47
C GLU A 6 -31.65 38.42 53.43
N GLU A 7 -31.09 39.30 54.27
CA GLU A 7 -29.64 39.52 54.31
C GLU A 7 -28.88 38.24 54.68
N LEU A 8 -29.43 37.47 55.63
CA LEU A 8 -28.86 36.18 56.04
C LEU A 8 -28.98 35.12 54.93
N SER A 9 -30.05 35.13 54.13
CA SER A 9 -30.20 34.27 52.95
C SER A 9 -29.19 34.63 51.88
N HIS A 10 -29.09 35.91 51.51
CA HIS A 10 -28.15 36.39 50.50
C HIS A 10 -26.69 36.10 50.86
N ALA A 11 -26.32 36.24 52.13
CA ALA A 11 -24.99 35.87 52.61
C ALA A 11 -24.71 34.37 52.48
N ARG A 12 -25.71 33.51 52.74
CA ARG A 12 -25.58 32.04 52.56
C ARG A 12 -25.49 31.63 51.10
N ASP A 13 -26.28 32.25 50.23
CA ASP A 13 -26.25 31.98 48.79
C ASP A 13 -24.91 32.42 48.18
N SER A 14 -24.39 33.57 48.64
CA SER A 14 -23.06 34.07 48.26
C SER A 14 -21.95 33.13 48.73
N LEU A 15 -22.02 32.65 49.98
CA LEU A 15 -21.07 31.67 50.50
C LEU A 15 -21.11 30.35 49.70
N THR A 16 -22.30 29.84 49.42
CA THR A 16 -22.48 28.58 48.66
C THR A 16 -21.94 28.71 47.23
N SER A 17 -22.18 29.86 46.60
CA SER A 17 -21.64 30.17 45.26
C SER A 17 -20.12 30.26 45.27
N ALA A 18 -19.54 30.95 46.26
CA ALA A 18 -18.10 31.05 46.43
C ALA A 18 -17.45 29.67 46.72
N GLN A 19 -18.09 28.84 47.55
CA GLN A 19 -17.62 27.48 47.84
C GLN A 19 -17.63 26.60 46.59
N SER A 20 -18.68 26.69 45.78
CA SER A 20 -18.79 25.96 44.52
C SER A 20 -17.73 26.41 43.51
N ALA A 21 -17.47 27.72 43.43
CA ALA A 21 -16.40 28.28 42.59
C ALA A 21 -15.01 27.79 43.05
N LEU A 22 -14.75 27.77 44.37
CA LEU A 22 -13.51 27.25 44.92
C LEU A 22 -13.30 25.77 44.54
N ASN A 23 -14.33 24.94 44.71
CA ASN A 23 -14.26 23.51 44.36
C ASN A 23 -13.96 23.31 42.87
N ASN A 24 -14.59 24.10 41.98
CA ASN A 24 -14.30 24.05 40.55
C ASN A 24 -12.85 24.43 40.23
N ILE A 25 -12.34 25.50 40.85
CA ILE A 25 -10.96 25.94 40.64
C ILE A 25 -9.97 24.92 41.20
N GLN A 26 -10.25 24.30 42.35
CA GLN A 26 -9.43 23.22 42.91
C GLN A 26 -9.40 21.99 42.00
N GLN A 27 -10.52 21.62 41.38
CA GLN A 27 -10.58 20.52 40.43
C GLN A 27 -9.85 20.83 39.11
N GLN A 28 -9.90 22.08 38.65
CA GLN A 28 -9.10 22.54 37.50
C GLN A 28 -7.61 22.55 37.82
N LEU A 29 -7.23 22.97 39.02
CA LEU A 29 -5.85 22.95 39.49
C LEU A 29 -5.34 21.53 39.60
N SER A 30 -6.08 20.59 40.19
CA SER A 30 -5.66 19.19 40.30
C SER A 30 -5.47 18.54 38.93
N THR A 31 -6.34 18.84 37.98
CA THR A 31 -6.21 18.38 36.59
C THR A 31 -4.97 18.98 35.92
N SER A 32 -4.73 20.27 36.10
CA SER A 32 -3.57 20.98 35.52
C SER A 32 -2.25 20.53 36.15
N VAL A 33 -2.24 20.30 37.46
CA VAL A 33 -1.09 19.73 38.19
C VAL A 33 -0.82 18.30 37.72
N ALA A 34 -1.85 17.47 37.52
CA ALA A 34 -1.67 16.12 36.96
C ALA A 34 -1.11 16.12 35.52
N LEU A 35 -1.34 17.19 34.74
CA LEU A 35 -0.72 17.39 33.43
C LEU A 35 0.76 17.81 33.55
N VAL A 36 1.12 18.60 34.56
CA VAL A 36 2.41 19.30 34.64
C VAL A 36 3.44 18.66 35.61
N ASP A 37 3.02 18.16 36.78
CA ASP A 37 3.94 17.83 37.88
C ASP A 37 4.62 16.46 37.78
N ASP A 38 4.01 15.48 37.08
CA ASP A 38 4.53 14.09 37.02
C ASP A 38 4.83 13.61 35.60
N THR A 39 4.94 14.53 34.64
CA THR A 39 5.32 14.17 33.27
C THR A 39 6.61 14.86 32.86
N VAL A 40 7.68 14.07 32.74
CA VAL A 40 8.86 14.44 31.94
C VAL A 40 8.35 14.85 30.55
N VAL A 41 8.96 15.84 29.89
CA VAL A 41 8.54 16.33 28.56
C VAL A 41 8.29 15.18 27.56
N SER A 42 9.06 14.09 27.65
CA SER A 42 8.91 12.89 26.81
C SER A 42 7.66 12.04 27.11
N SER A 43 7.10 12.16 28.31
CA SER A 43 5.93 11.42 28.78
C SER A 43 4.62 12.19 28.68
N HIS A 44 4.69 13.52 28.53
CA HIS A 44 3.53 14.41 28.44
C HIS A 44 2.63 14.03 27.24
N PRO A 45 1.31 13.83 27.45
CA PRO A 45 0.38 13.42 26.40
C PRO A 45 0.42 14.30 25.15
N ASP A 46 0.42 15.63 25.32
CA ASP A 46 0.46 16.57 24.19
C ASP A 46 1.75 16.47 23.37
N VAL A 47 2.90 16.24 24.03
CA VAL A 47 4.18 16.07 23.34
C VAL A 47 4.18 14.76 22.55
N LYS A 48 3.66 13.66 23.12
CA LYS A 48 3.50 12.39 22.40
C LYS A 48 2.55 12.52 21.22
N ALA A 49 1.44 13.24 21.37
CA ALA A 49 0.49 13.50 20.29
C ALA A 49 1.13 14.32 19.16
N ALA A 50 1.85 15.40 19.51
CA ALA A 50 2.58 16.22 18.55
C ALA A 50 3.68 15.42 17.83
N ALA A 51 4.44 14.59 18.56
CA ALA A 51 5.45 13.73 17.98
C ALA A 51 4.85 12.68 17.02
N ALA A 52 3.69 12.11 17.36
CA ALA A 52 2.97 11.20 16.48
C ALA A 52 2.47 11.90 15.21
N GLN A 53 1.94 13.12 15.33
CA GLN A 53 1.53 13.94 14.18
C GLN A 53 2.71 14.27 13.27
N LEU A 54 3.85 14.68 13.84
CA LEU A 54 5.07 14.93 13.09
C LEU A 54 5.53 13.68 12.33
N ARG A 55 5.55 12.52 12.99
CA ARG A 55 5.91 11.24 12.37
C ARG A 55 4.96 10.88 11.23
N GLN A 56 3.66 11.12 11.40
CA GLN A 56 2.67 10.86 10.36
C GLN A 56 2.87 11.78 9.15
N ALA A 57 3.10 13.08 9.38
CA ALA A 57 3.39 14.04 8.31
C ALA A 57 4.69 13.70 7.57
N PHE A 58 5.72 13.28 8.31
CA PHE A 58 6.98 12.81 7.73
C PHE A 58 6.77 11.59 6.83
N LEU A 59 6.03 10.58 7.28
CA LEU A 59 5.72 9.40 6.47
C LEU A 59 4.86 9.73 5.24
N ALA A 60 3.92 10.66 5.36
CA ALA A 60 3.14 11.14 4.22
C ALA A 60 4.02 11.83 3.17
N ASN A 61 4.96 12.67 3.61
CA ASN A 61 5.93 13.31 2.71
C ASN A 61 6.88 12.29 2.08
N ALA A 62 7.40 11.32 2.83
CA ALA A 62 8.25 10.27 2.30
C ALA A 62 7.53 9.41 1.22
N ARG A 63 6.22 9.18 1.39
CA ARG A 63 5.37 8.45 0.43
C ARG A 63 4.94 9.27 -0.78
N SER A 64 5.35 10.53 -0.90
CA SER A 64 5.09 11.36 -2.08
C SER A 64 5.96 10.97 -3.28
N THR A 65 7.12 10.36 -3.02
CA THR A 65 8.04 9.90 -4.05
C THR A 65 7.90 8.39 -4.23
N LEU A 66 7.47 7.96 -5.40
CA LEU A 66 7.35 6.54 -5.74
C LEU A 66 8.64 6.05 -6.39
N VAL A 67 9.36 5.18 -5.70
CA VAL A 67 10.58 4.52 -6.20
C VAL A 67 10.26 3.13 -6.73
N ALA A 68 11.05 2.65 -7.69
CA ALA A 68 10.92 1.29 -8.20
C ALA A 68 11.39 0.27 -7.13
N PRO A 69 10.63 -0.80 -6.86
CA PRO A 69 11.01 -1.80 -5.86
C PRO A 69 12.09 -2.77 -6.37
N VAL A 70 12.23 -2.90 -7.69
CA VAL A 70 13.17 -3.82 -8.35
C VAL A 70 13.86 -3.13 -9.51
N THR A 71 15.08 -3.57 -9.83
CA THR A 71 15.79 -3.17 -11.04
C THR A 71 15.12 -3.80 -12.26
N GLY A 72 14.81 -3.01 -13.29
CA GLY A 72 14.11 -3.51 -14.46
C GLY A 72 13.75 -2.41 -15.45
N TYR A 73 12.96 -2.76 -16.46
CA TYR A 73 12.45 -1.82 -17.46
C TYR A 73 11.00 -1.44 -17.19
N VAL A 74 10.66 -0.17 -17.44
CA VAL A 74 9.28 0.31 -17.37
C VAL A 74 8.52 -0.16 -18.60
N ALA A 75 7.67 -1.16 -18.44
CA ALA A 75 6.85 -1.72 -19.52
C ALA A 75 5.63 -0.86 -19.83
N LYS A 76 5.04 -0.25 -18.80
CA LYS A 76 3.87 0.62 -18.95
C LYS A 76 3.88 1.71 -17.89
N ARG A 77 3.61 2.94 -18.33
CA ARG A 77 3.33 4.08 -17.47
C ARG A 77 1.88 4.50 -17.70
N SER A 78 1.06 4.41 -16.66
CA SER A 78 -0.38 4.71 -16.74
C SER A 78 -0.74 6.10 -16.20
N VAL A 79 0.26 6.88 -15.77
CA VAL A 79 0.07 8.21 -15.15
C VAL A 79 0.66 9.33 -15.98
N GLN A 80 -0.06 10.44 -16.04
CA GLN A 80 0.35 11.66 -16.73
C GLN A 80 0.64 12.81 -15.75
N LEU A 81 1.49 13.74 -16.17
CA LEU A 81 1.78 14.95 -15.39
C LEU A 81 0.50 15.75 -15.16
N GLY A 82 0.31 16.24 -13.93
CA GLY A 82 -0.90 16.96 -13.51
C GLY A 82 -2.08 16.06 -13.12
N GLN A 83 -1.98 14.74 -13.31
CA GLN A 83 -3.03 13.81 -12.91
C GLN A 83 -3.01 13.59 -11.39
N ARG A 84 -4.19 13.72 -10.75
CA ARG A 84 -4.37 13.36 -9.35
C ARG A 84 -4.62 11.85 -9.24
N ILE A 85 -3.83 11.17 -8.42
CA ILE A 85 -3.94 9.73 -8.19
C ILE A 85 -4.37 9.45 -6.74
N GLN A 86 -5.11 8.36 -6.54
CA GLN A 86 -5.49 7.88 -5.22
C GLN A 86 -4.52 6.80 -4.74
N PRO A 87 -4.31 6.65 -3.41
CA PRO A 87 -3.53 5.56 -2.86
C PRO A 87 -3.99 4.19 -3.40
N GLY A 88 -3.02 3.33 -3.76
CA GLY A 88 -3.29 2.01 -4.33
C GLY A 88 -3.53 1.99 -5.84
N THR A 89 -3.58 3.15 -6.51
CA THR A 89 -3.67 3.18 -7.98
C THR A 89 -2.35 2.75 -8.61
N ALA A 90 -2.38 1.73 -9.49
CA ALA A 90 -1.20 1.29 -10.22
C ALA A 90 -0.74 2.37 -11.22
N THR A 91 0.48 2.89 -11.03
CA THR A 91 1.02 3.99 -11.83
C THR A 91 2.03 3.53 -12.89
N MET A 92 2.77 2.47 -12.58
CA MET A 92 3.88 1.95 -13.38
C MET A 92 3.97 0.44 -13.25
N ALA A 93 4.27 -0.24 -14.36
CA ALA A 93 4.67 -1.64 -14.39
C ALA A 93 6.15 -1.74 -14.72
N VAL A 94 6.92 -2.37 -13.83
CA VAL A 94 8.37 -2.61 -14.00
C VAL A 94 8.56 -4.11 -14.22
N ILE A 95 9.26 -4.47 -15.29
CA ILE A 95 9.63 -5.86 -15.59
C ILE A 95 11.07 -6.10 -15.09
N PRO A 96 11.27 -7.00 -14.10
CA PRO A 96 12.61 -7.40 -13.67
C PRO A 96 13.32 -8.19 -14.78
N LEU A 97 14.62 -8.00 -14.91
CA LEU A 97 15.44 -8.62 -15.97
C LEU A 97 16.16 -9.89 -15.53
N ASP A 98 16.26 -10.11 -14.22
CA ASP A 98 16.99 -11.20 -13.59
C ASP A 98 16.18 -12.51 -13.54
N GLN A 99 14.87 -12.45 -13.77
CA GLN A 99 13.95 -13.59 -13.68
C GLN A 99 13.03 -13.65 -14.89
N LEU A 100 13.61 -13.86 -16.07
CA LEU A 100 12.84 -14.05 -17.30
C LEU A 100 12.58 -15.54 -17.52
N TRP A 101 11.30 -15.93 -17.64
CA TRP A 101 10.89 -17.25 -18.10
C TRP A 101 10.13 -17.14 -19.43
N ILE A 102 10.08 -18.25 -20.16
CA ILE A 102 9.35 -18.36 -21.42
C ILE A 102 8.32 -19.47 -21.25
N ASP A 103 7.05 -19.11 -21.38
CA ASP A 103 5.97 -20.08 -21.42
C ASP A 103 5.80 -20.63 -22.84
N ALA A 104 6.01 -21.93 -23.00
CA ALA A 104 5.87 -22.62 -24.27
C ALA A 104 4.76 -23.68 -24.18
N ASN A 105 3.74 -23.53 -25.03
CA ASN A 105 2.61 -24.45 -25.08
C ASN A 105 2.91 -25.61 -26.06
N PHE A 106 3.20 -26.79 -25.52
CA PHE A 106 3.45 -28.00 -26.31
C PHE A 106 2.27 -28.98 -26.22
N LYS A 107 2.10 -29.81 -27.25
CA LYS A 107 1.10 -30.89 -27.23
C LYS A 107 1.54 -31.98 -26.25
N GLU A 108 0.61 -32.59 -25.54
CA GLU A 108 0.88 -33.65 -24.55
C GLU A 108 1.74 -34.81 -25.12
N THR A 109 1.50 -35.18 -26.39
CA THR A 109 2.30 -36.19 -27.10
C THR A 109 3.77 -35.78 -27.29
N GLN A 110 4.08 -34.48 -27.24
CA GLN A 110 5.42 -33.92 -27.35
C GLN A 110 6.07 -33.72 -25.97
N LEU A 111 5.28 -33.59 -24.89
CA LEU A 111 5.79 -33.48 -23.52
C LEU A 111 6.45 -34.78 -23.03
N GLY A 112 6.04 -35.95 -23.53
CA GLY A 112 6.56 -37.24 -23.07
C GLY A 112 8.08 -37.45 -23.23
N LYS A 113 8.74 -36.62 -24.04
CA LYS A 113 10.20 -36.64 -24.23
C LYS A 113 10.94 -35.50 -23.53
N MET A 114 10.23 -34.56 -22.91
CA MET A 114 10.81 -33.41 -22.21
C MET A 114 11.10 -33.78 -20.76
N ARG A 115 12.21 -33.26 -20.22
CA ARG A 115 12.58 -33.45 -18.80
C ARG A 115 12.97 -32.12 -18.18
N ILE A 116 12.62 -31.94 -16.91
CA ILE A 116 13.11 -30.82 -16.10
C ILE A 116 14.64 -30.86 -16.08
N GLY A 117 15.28 -29.70 -16.25
CA GLY A 117 16.73 -29.51 -16.35
C GLY A 117 17.31 -29.76 -17.74
N GLN A 118 16.50 -30.16 -18.72
CA GLN A 118 16.99 -30.36 -20.10
C GLN A 118 17.40 -29.02 -20.72
N PRO A 119 18.59 -28.93 -21.37
CA PRO A 119 19.01 -27.73 -22.07
C PRO A 119 18.16 -27.51 -23.32
N VAL A 120 17.79 -26.25 -23.56
CA VAL A 120 17.00 -25.82 -24.72
C VAL A 120 17.66 -24.61 -25.38
N GLU A 121 17.54 -24.56 -26.71
CA GLU A 121 17.97 -23.42 -27.51
C GLU A 121 16.71 -22.64 -27.95
N ILE A 122 16.69 -21.35 -27.67
CA ILE A 122 15.58 -20.44 -27.94
C ILE A 122 16.07 -19.39 -28.94
N SER A 123 15.31 -19.16 -30.01
CA SER A 123 15.54 -18.09 -30.97
C SER A 123 14.37 -17.10 -30.95
N SER A 124 14.66 -15.80 -31.08
CA SER A 124 13.63 -14.75 -31.17
C SER A 124 13.51 -14.23 -32.60
N ASP A 125 12.30 -14.22 -33.14
CA ASP A 125 12.03 -13.64 -34.47
C ASP A 125 12.30 -12.12 -34.52
N LEU A 126 12.26 -11.44 -33.36
CA LEU A 126 12.44 -9.98 -33.27
C LEU A 126 13.88 -9.56 -33.57
N TYR A 127 14.86 -10.39 -33.22
CA TYR A 127 16.28 -10.13 -33.42
C TYR A 127 16.87 -10.92 -34.60
N GLY A 128 16.01 -11.58 -35.39
CA GLY A 128 16.44 -12.52 -36.41
C GLY A 128 17.03 -13.80 -35.83
N SER A 129 17.26 -14.79 -36.69
CA SER A 129 17.86 -16.09 -36.36
C SER A 129 19.30 -16.01 -35.81
N ASP A 130 19.86 -14.82 -35.70
CA ASP A 130 21.25 -14.57 -35.35
C ASP A 130 21.49 -14.64 -33.84
N VAL A 131 20.45 -14.44 -33.02
CA VAL A 131 20.55 -14.49 -31.56
C VAL A 131 19.94 -15.78 -31.03
N LYS A 132 20.81 -16.63 -30.49
CA LYS A 132 20.44 -17.89 -29.85
C LYS A 132 20.63 -17.78 -28.33
N TYR A 133 19.55 -18.02 -27.60
CA TYR A 133 19.55 -18.05 -26.15
C TYR A 133 19.60 -19.51 -25.69
N SER A 134 20.44 -19.79 -24.71
CA SER A 134 20.47 -21.10 -24.03
C SER A 134 19.68 -21.01 -22.74
N GLY A 135 18.79 -21.97 -22.51
CA GLY A 135 17.98 -22.07 -21.30
C GLY A 135 17.90 -23.51 -20.81
N THR A 136 17.22 -23.71 -19.67
CA THR A 136 16.89 -25.04 -19.16
C THR A 136 15.41 -25.11 -18.85
N ILE A 137 14.83 -26.30 -18.97
CA ILE A 137 13.42 -26.52 -18.58
C ILE A 137 13.33 -26.45 -17.06
N ASP A 138 12.77 -25.36 -16.53
CA ASP A 138 12.60 -25.16 -15.09
C ASP A 138 11.45 -26.01 -14.52
N SER A 139 10.32 -26.06 -15.22
CA SER A 139 9.16 -26.86 -14.82
C SER A 139 8.38 -27.42 -16.01
N LEU A 140 7.69 -28.53 -15.78
CA LEU A 140 6.72 -29.11 -16.71
C LEU A 140 5.36 -29.15 -16.00
N GLY A 141 4.35 -28.49 -16.57
CA GLY A 141 3.00 -28.50 -16.02
C GLY A 141 2.42 -29.91 -16.04
N ALA A 142 2.16 -30.48 -14.85
CA ALA A 142 1.64 -31.84 -14.69
C ALA A 142 0.11 -31.96 -14.90
N GLY A 143 -0.55 -30.90 -15.36
CA GLY A 143 -2.00 -30.86 -15.56
C GLY A 143 -2.40 -29.94 -16.71
N THR A 144 -3.31 -30.41 -17.55
CA THR A 144 -3.94 -29.61 -18.59
C THR A 144 -4.67 -28.43 -17.93
N GLY A 145 -4.56 -27.22 -18.49
CA GLY A 145 -5.11 -25.97 -17.93
C GLY A 145 -6.63 -25.95 -17.71
N SER A 146 -7.33 -27.03 -18.05
CA SER A 146 -8.75 -27.26 -17.81
C SER A 146 -9.09 -27.79 -16.39
N ALA A 147 -8.11 -28.24 -15.59
CA ALA A 147 -8.39 -28.83 -14.27
C ALA A 147 -8.34 -27.85 -13.07
N PHE A 148 -7.81 -26.63 -13.24
CA PHE A 148 -7.60 -25.68 -12.12
C PHE A 148 -8.10 -24.26 -12.36
N ALA A 149 -8.97 -24.04 -13.35
CA ALA A 149 -9.56 -22.73 -13.60
C ALA A 149 -10.84 -22.53 -12.76
N LEU A 150 -10.73 -21.80 -11.65
CA LEU A 150 -11.88 -21.29 -10.85
C LEU A 150 -12.62 -20.12 -11.53
N LEU A 151 -12.24 -19.79 -12.77
CA LEU A 151 -12.88 -18.84 -13.67
C LEU A 151 -12.94 -19.50 -15.07
N PRO A 152 -14.04 -19.36 -15.83
CA PRO A 152 -14.33 -20.21 -16.97
C PRO A 152 -13.25 -20.14 -18.06
N ALA A 153 -12.94 -21.31 -18.64
CA ALA A 153 -11.95 -21.50 -19.68
C ALA A 153 -12.24 -20.61 -20.90
N GLN A 154 -11.30 -19.72 -21.22
CA GLN A 154 -11.33 -18.98 -22.48
C GLN A 154 -10.71 -19.86 -23.57
N ASN A 155 -11.56 -20.68 -24.21
CA ASN A 155 -11.21 -21.46 -25.39
C ASN A 155 -10.82 -20.51 -26.54
N ALA A 156 -9.52 -20.29 -26.75
CA ALA A 156 -9.02 -19.59 -27.93
C ALA A 156 -8.89 -20.55 -29.13
N THR A 157 -10.01 -21.11 -29.60
CA THR A 157 -10.08 -21.64 -30.97
C THR A 157 -10.28 -20.46 -31.91
N GLY A 158 -9.19 -19.77 -32.27
CA GLY A 158 -9.16 -18.77 -33.32
C GLY A 158 -8.46 -19.34 -34.55
N ASN A 159 -9.23 -19.71 -35.58
CA ASN A 159 -8.68 -20.05 -36.89
C ASN A 159 -7.99 -18.79 -37.47
N TRP A 160 -6.66 -18.80 -37.61
CA TRP A 160 -5.89 -17.63 -37.99
C TRP A 160 -5.86 -17.45 -39.51
N ILE A 161 -6.70 -16.56 -40.05
CA ILE A 161 -6.51 -16.03 -41.41
C ILE A 161 -5.69 -14.73 -41.27
N LYS A 162 -4.46 -14.75 -41.77
CA LYS A 162 -3.53 -13.62 -41.75
C LYS A 162 -3.98 -12.57 -42.77
N ILE A 163 -4.60 -11.49 -42.31
CA ILE A 163 -4.73 -10.27 -43.10
C ILE A 163 -3.54 -9.39 -42.72
N VAL A 164 -2.66 -9.14 -43.69
CA VAL A 164 -1.53 -8.22 -43.56
C VAL A 164 -2.06 -6.79 -43.64
N GLN A 165 -1.96 -6.05 -42.55
CA GLN A 165 -2.19 -4.61 -42.56
C GLN A 165 -0.86 -3.88 -42.38
N ARG A 166 -0.47 -3.11 -43.40
CA ARG A 166 0.63 -2.15 -43.35
C ARG A 166 0.15 -0.91 -42.61
N VAL A 167 0.99 -0.34 -41.76
CA VAL A 167 0.79 0.98 -41.15
C VAL A 167 2.08 1.78 -41.35
N PRO A 168 2.01 3.07 -41.75
CA PRO A 168 3.18 3.94 -41.83
C PRO A 168 3.78 4.26 -40.45
#